data_AF-A0A1I7VSJ8-F1
#
_entry.id   AF-A0A1I7VSJ8-F1
#
_cell.length_a   1.000
_cell.length_b   1.000
_cell.length_c   1.000
_cell.angle_alpha   90.00
_cell.angle_beta   90.00
_cell.angle_gamma   90.00
#
_symmetry.space_group_name_H-M   'P 1'
#
loop_
_entity.id
_entity.type
_entity.pdbx_description
1 polymer ?
#
loop_
_entity_poly.entity_id
_entity_poly.type
_entity_poly.pdbx_seq_one_letter_code
_entity_poly.pdbx_strand_id
1 'polypeptide(L)'
;MREMSRNFFAVISLLLQLFQILNVHCLSYIFRRANVLEKAQYWENNISPCENDQIHFDKGEITVALIADGLHSQKIDLPNNGILFFGKRTELGKPGNWQCKRRRNAEEVYFKQSPSLGFYNGSNWLVSKDGILWRPALHVLQVPSSQDTAIIPSDSGARILLEDFVTIGALILAGQ
;
A
#
# COMPACT_ATOMS: atom_id res chain seq x y z
N MET A 1 -20.07 -9.64 57.75
CA MET A 1 -19.23 -10.35 56.73
C MET A 1 -19.91 -10.57 55.38
N ARG A 2 -21.23 -10.84 55.31
CA ARG A 2 -21.96 -11.09 54.04
C ARG A 2 -22.13 -9.87 53.10
N GLU A 3 -22.29 -8.66 53.63
CA GLU A 3 -22.43 -7.44 52.81
C GLU A 3 -21.11 -6.99 52.16
N MET A 4 -20.01 -7.16 52.89
CA MET A 4 -18.67 -6.78 52.44
C MET A 4 -18.21 -7.64 51.26
N SER A 5 -18.57 -8.93 51.22
CA SER A 5 -18.31 -9.78 50.05
C SER A 5 -19.19 -9.37 48.86
N ARG A 6 -20.45 -8.97 49.08
CA ARG A 6 -21.37 -8.56 48.01
C ARG A 6 -20.91 -7.28 47.29
N ASN A 7 -20.40 -6.31 48.04
CA ASN A 7 -19.81 -5.08 47.47
C ASN A 7 -18.51 -5.37 46.70
N PHE A 8 -17.69 -6.30 47.19
CA PHE A 8 -16.47 -6.71 46.50
C PHE A 8 -16.74 -7.38 45.14
N PHE A 9 -17.74 -8.28 45.07
CA PHE A 9 -18.18 -8.90 43.82
C PHE A 9 -18.79 -7.88 42.84
N ALA A 10 -19.54 -6.89 43.33
CA ALA A 10 -20.10 -5.83 42.49
C ALA A 10 -19.02 -4.95 41.85
N VAL A 11 -17.97 -4.59 42.62
CA VAL A 11 -16.83 -3.81 42.11
C VAL A 11 -16.02 -4.61 41.09
N ILE A 12 -15.78 -5.90 41.33
CA ILE A 12 -15.10 -6.78 40.36
C ILE A 12 -15.91 -6.94 39.08
N SER A 13 -17.23 -7.11 39.18
CA SER A 13 -18.11 -7.18 38.02
C SER A 13 -18.10 -5.89 37.19
N LEU A 14 -18.09 -4.73 37.87
CA LEU A 14 -18.01 -3.42 37.21
C LEU A 14 -16.64 -3.21 36.52
N LEU A 15 -15.56 -3.60 37.17
CA LEU A 15 -14.20 -3.56 36.60
C LEU A 15 -14.05 -4.50 35.40
N LEU A 16 -14.62 -5.70 35.45
CA LEU A 16 -14.64 -6.64 34.34
C LEU A 16 -15.46 -6.10 33.15
N GLN A 17 -16.60 -5.45 33.40
CA GLN A 17 -17.40 -4.81 32.36
C GLN A 17 -16.66 -3.61 31.74
N LEU A 18 -15.99 -2.78 32.54
CA LEU A 18 -15.11 -1.71 32.05
C LEU A 18 -13.94 -2.26 31.22
N PHE A 19 -13.36 -3.39 31.61
CA PHE A 19 -12.27 -4.04 30.88
C PHE A 19 -12.72 -4.58 29.51
N GLN A 20 -13.97 -5.04 29.39
CA GLN A 20 -14.55 -5.46 28.11
C GLN A 20 -14.82 -4.26 27.18
N ILE A 21 -15.17 -3.08 27.73
CA ILE A 21 -15.39 -1.84 26.97
C ILE A 21 -14.06 -1.23 26.48
N LEU A 22 -12.96 -1.44 27.21
CA LEU A 22 -11.62 -0.97 26.84
C LEU A 22 -10.93 -1.83 25.77
N ASN A 23 -11.46 -3.01 25.43
CA ASN A 23 -10.96 -3.83 24.33
C ASN A 23 -11.55 -3.36 23.00
N VAL A 24 -11.36 -2.08 22.66
CA VAL A 24 -11.51 -1.64 21.27
C VAL A 24 -10.36 -2.27 20.51
N HIS A 25 -10.64 -3.38 19.82
CA HIS A 25 -9.67 -4.01 18.95
C HIS A 25 -9.38 -3.06 17.78
N CYS A 26 -8.30 -2.28 17.89
CA CYS A 26 -7.77 -1.50 16.79
C CYS A 26 -7.30 -2.48 15.70
N LEU A 27 -7.96 -2.45 14.54
CA LEU A 27 -7.51 -3.22 13.38
C LEU A 27 -6.43 -2.45 12.63
N SER A 28 -5.60 -3.17 11.91
CA SER A 28 -4.62 -2.61 10.99
C SER A 28 -5.08 -2.84 9.56
N TYR A 29 -5.15 -1.78 8.76
CA TYR A 29 -5.55 -1.82 7.37
C TYR A 29 -4.36 -1.49 6.49
N ILE A 30 -3.86 -2.47 5.73
CA ILE A 30 -2.70 -2.30 4.87
C ILE A 30 -3.19 -1.99 3.46
N PHE A 31 -2.84 -0.82 2.93
CA PHE A 31 -3.22 -0.43 1.59
C PHE A 31 -2.50 -1.25 0.53
N ARG A 32 -3.19 -1.53 -0.57
CA ARG A 32 -2.65 -2.31 -1.67
C ARG A 32 -1.49 -1.56 -2.32
N ARG A 33 -0.39 -2.29 -2.54
CA ARG A 33 0.79 -1.78 -3.26
C ARG A 33 0.47 -1.54 -4.72
N ALA A 34 0.95 -0.42 -5.26
CA ALA A 34 0.72 -0.03 -6.65
C ALA A 34 1.95 0.61 -7.31
N ASN A 35 1.99 0.57 -8.65
CA ASN A 35 2.97 1.27 -9.50
C ASN A 35 4.45 0.99 -9.15
N VAL A 36 4.80 -0.28 -8.98
CA VAL A 36 6.17 -0.73 -8.68
C VAL A 36 6.80 -1.29 -9.96
N LEU A 37 7.85 -0.67 -10.49
CA LEU A 37 8.41 -1.00 -11.80
C LEU A 37 8.80 -2.47 -11.93
N GLU A 38 9.21 -3.11 -10.85
CA GLU A 38 9.63 -4.51 -10.81
C GLU A 38 8.48 -5.50 -11.10
N LYS A 39 7.23 -5.04 -11.11
CA LYS A 39 6.06 -5.88 -11.34
C LYS A 39 5.57 -5.72 -12.77
N ALA A 40 5.63 -6.82 -13.51
CA ALA A 40 5.13 -6.93 -14.89
C ALA A 40 3.73 -6.34 -15.11
N GLN A 41 2.82 -6.44 -14.13
CA GLN A 41 1.46 -5.92 -14.22
C GLN A 41 1.33 -4.39 -14.41
N TYR A 42 2.40 -3.63 -14.15
CA TYR A 42 2.46 -2.18 -14.39
C TYR A 42 3.16 -1.82 -15.70
N TRP A 43 3.29 -2.79 -16.60
CA TRP A 43 3.77 -2.59 -17.96
C TRP A 43 2.71 -3.04 -18.95
N GLU A 44 2.68 -2.39 -20.11
CA GLU A 44 1.82 -2.85 -21.20
C GLU A 44 2.08 -4.33 -21.51
N ASN A 45 0.99 -5.05 -21.81
CA ASN A 45 1.00 -6.49 -22.10
C ASN A 45 1.56 -7.39 -20.99
N ASN A 46 1.76 -6.86 -19.77
CA ASN A 46 2.43 -7.54 -18.67
C ASN A 46 3.87 -7.97 -19.01
N ILE A 47 4.59 -7.17 -19.81
CA ILE A 47 5.97 -7.46 -20.21
C ILE A 47 6.90 -6.48 -19.51
N SER A 48 7.79 -6.99 -18.65
CA SER A 48 8.79 -6.15 -17.99
C SER A 48 9.86 -5.67 -18.98
N PRO A 49 10.41 -4.46 -18.79
CA PRO A 49 11.53 -3.94 -19.58
C PRO A 49 12.76 -4.85 -19.49
N CYS A 50 13.43 -5.01 -20.62
CA CYS A 50 14.75 -5.61 -20.68
C CYS A 50 15.84 -4.53 -20.62
N GLU A 51 17.07 -4.99 -20.42
CA GLU A 51 18.26 -4.15 -20.54
C GLU A 51 18.31 -3.44 -21.91
N ASN A 52 18.58 -2.12 -21.89
CA ASN A 52 18.64 -1.23 -23.07
C ASN A 52 17.30 -0.96 -23.79
N ASP A 53 16.16 -1.36 -23.24
CA ASP A 53 14.88 -0.89 -23.78
C ASP A 53 14.70 0.62 -23.56
N GLN A 54 13.77 1.21 -24.32
CA GLN A 54 13.34 2.60 -24.17
C GLN A 54 12.05 2.62 -23.35
N ILE A 55 12.11 3.22 -22.16
CA ILE A 55 11.01 3.25 -21.21
C ILE A 55 10.20 4.52 -21.44
N HIS A 56 8.88 4.37 -21.55
CA HIS A 56 7.95 5.48 -21.71
C HIS A 56 6.94 5.51 -20.57
N PHE A 57 6.80 6.67 -19.93
CA PHE A 57 5.68 6.96 -19.05
C PHE A 57 4.63 7.78 -19.81
N ASP A 58 3.36 7.58 -19.46
CA ASP A 58 2.26 8.35 -20.07
C ASP A 58 2.43 9.85 -19.77
N LYS A 59 2.26 10.67 -20.81
CA LYS A 59 2.41 12.12 -20.77
C LYS A 59 1.12 12.86 -20.39
N GLY A 60 -0.04 12.20 -20.52
CA GLY A 60 -1.36 12.77 -20.23
C GLY A 60 -1.84 12.56 -18.79
N GLU A 61 -1.28 11.59 -18.08
CA GLU A 61 -1.74 11.17 -16.75
C GLU A 61 -0.72 11.52 -15.64
N ILE A 62 -1.22 11.75 -14.42
CA ILE A 62 -0.36 11.99 -13.25
C ILE A 62 0.27 10.67 -12.81
N THR A 63 1.56 10.50 -13.11
CA THR A 63 2.30 9.27 -12.83
C THR A 63 2.95 9.28 -11.44
N VAL A 64 2.66 8.28 -10.62
CA VAL A 64 3.43 8.00 -9.41
C VAL A 64 3.95 6.58 -9.52
N ALA A 65 5.26 6.38 -9.42
CA ALA A 65 5.86 5.06 -9.52
C ALA A 65 7.08 4.90 -8.61
N LEU A 66 7.35 3.67 -8.19
CA LEU A 66 8.52 3.30 -7.40
C LEU A 66 9.45 2.42 -8.25
N ILE A 67 10.72 2.81 -8.28
CA ILE A 67 11.83 1.98 -8.75
C ILE A 67 12.55 1.48 -7.50
N ALA A 68 12.40 0.23 -7.11
CA ALA A 68 12.94 -0.31 -5.87
C ALA A 68 14.36 -0.90 -6.03
N ASP A 69 14.74 -1.32 -7.23
CA ASP A 69 16.01 -1.98 -7.56
C ASP A 69 16.69 -1.32 -8.78
N GLY A 70 17.82 -1.87 -9.24
CA GLY A 70 18.54 -1.40 -10.43
C GLY A 70 17.66 -1.34 -11.69
N LEU A 71 17.91 -0.34 -12.54
CA LEU A 71 17.28 -0.18 -13.83
C LEU A 71 18.31 0.26 -14.89
N HIS A 72 18.53 -0.58 -15.90
CA HIS A 72 19.31 -0.26 -17.08
C HIS A 72 18.40 -0.11 -18.31
N SER A 73 18.41 1.07 -18.92
CA SER A 73 17.61 1.42 -20.09
C SER A 73 18.45 2.27 -21.03
N GLN A 74 18.12 2.26 -22.31
CA GLN A 74 18.74 3.17 -23.28
C GLN A 74 18.27 4.60 -23.06
N LYS A 75 16.98 4.74 -22.72
CA LYS A 75 16.29 6.01 -22.54
C LYS A 75 15.12 5.82 -21.59
N ILE A 76 14.81 6.86 -20.82
CA ILE A 76 13.58 6.96 -20.02
C ILE A 76 12.90 8.27 -20.37
N ASP A 77 11.74 8.20 -21.02
CA ASP A 77 10.85 9.35 -21.22
C ASP A 77 10.00 9.55 -19.98
N LEU A 78 10.37 10.54 -19.17
CA LEU A 78 9.69 10.89 -17.92
C LEU A 78 8.25 11.39 -18.15
N PRO A 79 7.35 11.19 -17.17
CA PRO A 79 6.01 11.76 -17.23
C PRO A 79 6.05 13.29 -17.16
N ASN A 80 5.11 13.96 -17.82
CA ASN A 80 5.00 15.42 -17.75
C ASN A 80 4.56 15.91 -16.36
N ASN A 81 3.78 15.10 -15.65
CA ASN A 81 3.29 15.39 -14.31
C ASN A 81 3.36 14.11 -13.49
N GLY A 82 4.18 14.09 -12.44
CA GLY A 82 4.37 12.89 -11.66
C GLY A 82 5.59 12.89 -10.76
N ILE A 83 5.76 11.78 -10.03
CA ILE A 83 6.88 11.53 -9.13
C ILE A 83 7.37 10.09 -9.37
N LEU A 84 8.67 9.96 -9.63
CA LEU A 84 9.36 8.67 -9.58
C LEU A 84 10.14 8.59 -8.26
N PHE A 85 9.76 7.65 -7.41
CA PHE A 85 10.47 7.34 -6.19
C PHE A 85 11.60 6.36 -6.48
N PHE A 86 12.78 6.64 -5.96
CA PHE A 86 13.92 5.72 -6.00
C PHE A 86 14.08 5.09 -4.62
N GLY A 87 13.99 3.76 -4.57
CA GLY A 87 14.24 2.97 -3.39
C GLY A 87 15.69 3.06 -2.92
N LYS A 88 15.95 2.59 -1.70
CA LYS A 88 17.27 2.67 -1.06
C LYS A 88 18.39 1.97 -1.85
N ARG A 89 18.05 0.99 -2.69
CA ARG A 89 18.99 0.18 -3.48
C ARG A 89 18.95 0.50 -4.98
N THR A 90 18.23 1.52 -5.39
CA THR A 90 18.11 1.85 -6.81
C THR A 90 19.44 2.29 -7.38
N GLU A 91 19.82 1.66 -8.49
CA GLU A 91 20.96 2.05 -9.31
C GLU A 91 20.49 2.23 -10.76
N LEU A 92 20.44 3.48 -11.25
CA LEU A 92 20.20 3.74 -12.66
C LEU A 92 21.48 3.43 -13.46
N GLY A 93 21.32 2.73 -14.58
CA GLY A 93 22.45 2.30 -15.40
C GLY A 93 22.96 0.88 -15.09
N LYS A 94 22.44 0.22 -14.05
CA LYS A 94 22.71 -1.20 -13.77
C LYS A 94 21.41 -1.98 -13.75
N PRO A 95 21.36 -3.17 -14.37
CA PRO A 95 20.14 -3.95 -14.35
C PRO A 95 19.87 -4.54 -12.98
N GLY A 96 18.63 -4.40 -12.52
CA GLY A 96 18.12 -5.14 -11.37
C GLY A 96 17.80 -6.59 -11.75
N ASN A 97 17.65 -7.45 -10.75
CA ASN A 97 17.40 -8.89 -10.96
C ASN A 97 16.04 -9.18 -11.59
N TRP A 98 15.15 -8.18 -11.61
CA TRP A 98 13.80 -8.24 -12.17
C TRP A 98 13.76 -7.90 -13.67
N GLN A 99 14.76 -7.17 -14.19
CA GLN A 99 14.81 -6.85 -15.61
C GLN A 99 15.20 -8.08 -16.43
N CYS A 100 14.54 -8.25 -17.57
CA CYS A 100 14.94 -9.28 -18.51
C CYS A 100 16.25 -8.93 -19.22
N LYS A 101 16.94 -9.95 -19.72
CA LYS A 101 18.22 -9.76 -20.41
C LYS A 101 18.06 -9.00 -21.70
N ARG A 102 19.14 -8.30 -22.09
CA ARG A 102 19.22 -7.52 -23.32
C ARG A 102 18.71 -8.32 -24.53
N ARG A 103 17.79 -7.74 -25.28
CA ARG A 103 17.30 -8.29 -26.55
C ARG A 103 18.21 -7.89 -27.71
N ARG A 104 18.02 -8.55 -28.87
CA ARG A 104 18.78 -8.22 -30.09
C ARG A 104 18.54 -6.77 -30.54
N ASN A 105 17.29 -6.32 -30.46
CA ASN A 105 16.88 -4.96 -30.76
C ASN A 105 16.25 -4.37 -29.50
N ALA A 106 16.52 -3.09 -29.21
CA ALA A 106 15.84 -2.37 -28.15
C ALA A 106 14.37 -2.19 -28.53
N GLU A 107 13.48 -2.39 -27.57
CA GLU A 107 12.05 -2.17 -27.75
C GLU A 107 11.57 -0.94 -26.96
N GLU A 108 10.44 -0.39 -27.39
CA GLU A 108 9.71 0.60 -26.63
C GLU A 108 8.78 -0.10 -25.65
N VAL A 109 8.89 0.24 -24.37
CA VAL A 109 8.11 -0.37 -23.30
C VAL A 109 7.41 0.71 -22.49
N TYR A 110 6.09 0.54 -22.34
CA TYR A 110 5.21 1.56 -21.80
C TYR A 110 4.78 1.19 -20.38
N PHE A 111 5.02 2.11 -19.44
CA PHE A 111 4.57 1.95 -18.08
C PHE A 111 3.06 2.17 -18.00
N LYS A 112 2.34 1.13 -17.60
CA LYS A 112 0.90 1.16 -17.37
C LYS A 112 0.64 1.45 -15.90
N GLN A 113 0.40 2.72 -15.60
CA GLN A 113 0.01 3.12 -14.26
C GLN A 113 -1.31 2.45 -13.85
N SER A 114 -1.42 2.07 -12.57
CA SER A 114 -2.71 1.72 -11.98
C SER A 114 -3.66 2.92 -11.94
N PRO A 115 -4.97 2.69 -12.10
CA PRO A 115 -5.95 3.75 -11.83
C PRO A 115 -5.81 4.24 -10.38
N SER A 116 -6.26 5.47 -10.12
CA SER A 116 -6.31 6.00 -8.75
C SER A 116 -7.10 5.07 -7.85
N LEU A 117 -6.48 4.65 -6.73
CA LEU A 117 -7.08 3.70 -5.82
C LEU A 117 -7.93 4.45 -4.79
N GLY A 118 -9.25 4.32 -4.88
CA GLY A 118 -10.18 4.94 -3.95
C GLY A 118 -9.98 4.44 -2.52
N PHE A 119 -9.93 5.37 -1.56
CA PHE A 119 -9.81 5.05 -0.13
C PHE A 119 -10.99 4.22 0.37
N TYR A 120 -12.22 4.55 -0.03
CA TYR A 120 -13.42 3.84 0.42
C TYR A 120 -13.69 2.52 -0.33
N ASN A 121 -12.82 2.13 -1.27
CA ASN A 121 -12.92 0.84 -1.92
C ASN A 121 -12.23 -0.24 -1.08
N GLY A 122 -13.04 -1.07 -0.40
CA GLY A 122 -12.56 -2.13 0.48
C GLY A 122 -11.60 -3.15 -0.16
N SER A 123 -11.65 -3.32 -1.50
CA SER A 123 -10.70 -4.21 -2.21
C SER A 123 -9.26 -3.68 -2.25
N ASN A 124 -9.06 -2.39 -1.95
CA ASN A 124 -7.75 -1.76 -1.86
C ASN A 124 -7.10 -1.95 -0.49
N TRP A 125 -7.80 -2.54 0.48
CA TRP A 125 -7.29 -2.75 1.83
C TRP A 125 -7.16 -4.22 2.18
N LEU A 126 -6.10 -4.52 2.93
CA LEU A 126 -5.91 -5.80 3.59
C LEU A 126 -6.11 -5.60 5.08
N VAL A 127 -7.16 -6.22 5.62
CA VAL A 127 -7.44 -6.14 7.06
C VAL A 127 -6.54 -7.12 7.81
N SER A 128 -5.92 -6.65 8.87
CA SER A 128 -5.08 -7.44 9.76
C SER A 128 -5.47 -7.20 11.23
N LYS A 129 -5.50 -8.29 11.98
CA LYS A 129 -5.65 -8.30 13.43
C LYS A 129 -4.46 -9.03 14.03
N ASP A 130 -3.73 -8.37 14.93
CA ASP A 130 -2.55 -8.94 15.61
C ASP A 130 -1.51 -9.53 14.63
N GLY A 131 -1.30 -8.89 13.48
CA GLY A 131 -0.37 -9.33 12.44
C GLY A 131 -0.90 -10.46 11.54
N ILE A 132 -2.10 -10.98 11.81
CA ILE A 132 -2.74 -12.03 11.01
C ILE A 132 -3.71 -11.38 10.03
N LEU A 133 -3.68 -11.79 8.76
CA LEU A 133 -4.64 -11.30 7.76
C LEU A 133 -6.04 -11.84 8.07
N TRP A 134 -6.99 -10.94 8.23
CA TRP A 134 -8.37 -11.25 8.57
C TRP A 134 -9.23 -11.23 7.31
N ARG A 135 -9.71 -12.41 6.87
CA ARG A 135 -10.59 -12.57 5.70
C ARG A 135 -11.62 -13.70 5.93
N PRO A 136 -12.86 -13.56 5.43
CA PRO A 136 -13.44 -12.37 4.82
C PRO A 136 -13.92 -11.35 5.87
N ALA A 137 -13.77 -10.06 5.58
CA ALA A 137 -14.37 -8.98 6.37
C ALA A 137 -15.70 -8.54 5.73
N LEU A 138 -16.68 -8.18 6.55
CA LEU A 138 -17.92 -7.52 6.10
C LEU A 138 -17.56 -6.24 5.34
N HIS A 139 -18.34 -5.86 4.32
CA HIS A 139 -18.06 -4.67 3.49
C HIS A 139 -17.78 -3.41 4.31
N VAL A 140 -18.56 -3.18 5.38
CA VAL A 140 -18.38 -2.02 6.29
C VAL A 140 -17.05 -2.05 7.07
N LEU A 141 -16.45 -3.23 7.24
CA LEU A 141 -15.19 -3.45 7.93
C LEU A 141 -14.01 -3.64 6.96
N GLN A 142 -14.20 -3.41 5.67
CA GLN A 142 -13.12 -3.50 4.67
C GLN A 142 -12.32 -2.21 4.52
N VAL A 143 -12.76 -1.13 5.16
CA VAL A 143 -12.08 0.17 5.15
C VAL A 143 -11.79 0.62 6.58
N PRO A 144 -10.66 1.29 6.83
CA PRO A 144 -10.30 1.75 8.17
C PRO A 144 -11.28 2.82 8.69
N SER A 145 -11.61 2.73 9.97
CA SER A 145 -12.42 3.72 10.69
C SER A 145 -11.56 4.64 11.57
N SER A 146 -12.21 5.58 12.26
CA SER A 146 -11.58 6.52 13.21
C SER A 146 -10.84 5.87 14.38
N GLN A 147 -11.03 4.56 14.62
CA GLN A 147 -10.37 3.82 15.70
C GLN A 147 -9.25 2.90 15.18
N ASP A 148 -9.07 2.83 13.87
CA ASP A 148 -8.16 1.88 13.23
C ASP A 148 -6.85 2.53 12.78
N THR A 149 -5.86 1.69 12.53
CA THR A 149 -4.58 2.09 11.93
C THR A 149 -4.63 1.85 10.42
N ALA A 150 -4.45 2.89 9.62
CA ALA A 150 -4.21 2.77 8.19
C ALA A 150 -2.70 2.74 7.91
N ILE A 151 -2.25 1.77 7.12
CA ILE A 151 -0.84 1.55 6.78
C ILE A 151 -0.68 1.68 5.28
N ILE A 152 0.07 2.69 4.83
CA ILE A 152 0.46 2.85 3.44
C ILE A 152 1.89 2.29 3.28
N PRO A 153 2.08 1.16 2.58
CA PRO A 153 3.39 0.53 2.48
C PRO A 153 4.42 1.46 1.82
N SER A 154 5.64 1.50 2.39
CA SER A 154 6.76 2.28 1.84
C SER A 154 7.32 1.72 0.53
N ASP A 155 7.02 0.47 0.22
CA ASP A 155 7.40 -0.24 -1.00
C ASP A 155 6.32 -0.13 -2.10
N SER A 156 5.68 1.05 -2.19
CA SER A 156 4.57 1.32 -3.10
C SER A 156 4.66 2.73 -3.71
N GLY A 157 4.35 2.85 -5.00
CA GLY A 157 4.11 4.13 -5.70
C GLY A 157 2.61 4.44 -5.82
N ALA A 158 1.80 4.07 -4.83
CA ALA A 158 0.35 4.20 -4.93
C ALA A 158 -0.14 5.65 -4.86
N ARG A 159 -1.13 5.96 -5.69
CA ARG A 159 -1.94 7.18 -5.62
C ARG A 159 -3.31 6.84 -5.03
N ILE A 160 -3.63 7.46 -3.91
CA ILE A 160 -4.88 7.24 -3.18
C ILE A 160 -5.85 8.38 -3.48
N LEU A 161 -7.07 8.05 -3.91
CA LEU A 161 -8.14 9.03 -4.11
C LEU A 161 -8.99 9.13 -2.84
N LEU A 162 -9.09 10.34 -2.30
CA LEU A 162 -9.99 10.69 -1.21
C LEU A 162 -11.19 11.43 -1.79
N GLU A 163 -12.37 10.81 -1.75
CA GLU A 163 -13.61 11.40 -2.26
C GLU A 163 -14.31 12.28 -1.20
N ASP A 164 -13.99 12.04 0.07
CA ASP A 164 -14.52 12.76 1.23
C ASP A 164 -13.47 12.80 2.36
N PHE A 165 -13.80 13.44 3.48
CA PHE A 165 -12.96 13.51 4.67
C PHE A 165 -12.73 12.13 5.28
N VAL A 166 -11.46 11.82 5.50
CA VAL A 166 -11.03 10.57 6.15
C VAL A 166 -10.61 10.87 7.58
N THR A 167 -11.23 10.15 8.52
CA THR A 167 -10.82 10.13 9.92
C THR A 167 -10.36 8.72 10.28
N ILE A 168 -9.11 8.61 10.74
CA ILE A 168 -8.47 7.35 11.14
C ILE A 168 -7.78 7.54 12.50
N GLY A 169 -7.65 6.46 13.26
CA GLY A 169 -7.03 6.52 14.58
C GLY A 169 -5.53 6.76 14.49
N ALA A 170 -4.87 6.11 13.53
CA ALA A 170 -3.48 6.34 13.20
C ALA A 170 -3.22 6.14 11.70
N LEU A 171 -2.25 6.88 11.16
CA LEU A 171 -1.72 6.71 9.82
C LEU A 171 -0.25 6.35 9.92
N ILE A 172 0.14 5.19 9.37
CA ILE A 172 1.54 4.84 9.14
C ILE A 172 1.83 5.06 7.67
N LEU A 173 2.66 6.06 7.36
CA LEU A 173 3.04 6.42 6.00
C LEU A 173 4.56 6.36 5.88
N ALA A 174 5.05 5.62 4.89
CA ALA A 174 6.50 5.46 4.67
C ALA A 174 7.29 4.95 5.90
N GLY A 175 6.61 4.26 6.82
CA GLY A 175 7.19 3.71 8.05
C GLY A 175 7.24 4.68 9.24
N GLN A 176 6.54 5.82 9.15
CA GLN A 176 6.39 6.82 10.22
C GLN A 176 4.93 6.93 10.65
#